data_AF-X1LEL9-F1
#
_entry.id   AF-X1LEL9-F1
#
_cell.length_a   1.000
_cell.length_b   1.000
_cell.length_c   1.000
_cell.angle_alpha   90.00
_cell.angle_beta   90.00
_cell.angle_gamma   90.00
#
_symmetry.space_group_name_H-M   'P 1'
#
loop_
_entity.id
_entity.type
_entity.pdbx_description
1 polymer ?
#
loop_
_entity_poly.entity_id
_entity_poly.type
_entity_poly.pdbx_seq_one_letter_code
_entity_poly.pdbx_strand_id
1 'polypeptide(L)'
;MSILHKACPKPINPTTYEAKLLGKDKVEIGDREAIDFKPHLKLTRWGGECFIKVGLPTAEKITPVVEAGKVKWRGQKVETRFYPLEPKTVTAKNKRGRDIQSAQNELGGFEFEIVLKEKPAKNEIVLDIQARGLRFSYQPPLTKEEIDRGTSRPDNVVGSYAVYHATKKNNQYMTGKAFHIYRPIAEDADGNKVWCSIHIDKYIDPTSLTITIPQQFLDEAAYPITIDPDFGYTTIGASSMGLAYGTEITARLGSAWPMPAPGGPANYIMARVFSSTTDHVDCKVFINQKDSGGAGTHDQIATKENLGCVDEEHWEEFTLSGEALTGGVDYILNIMGNEDDLPLDETYRIKFDTDGAVASYLYDPCVYGAPDDPWVLDPWVTTYDYSIYC
;
A
#
# COMPACT_ATOMS: atom_id res chain seq x y z
N MET A 1 13.48 -20.51 16.32
CA MET A 1 13.52 -20.27 14.87
C MET A 1 12.71 -21.37 14.19
N SER A 2 11.43 -21.12 13.93
CA SER A 2 10.64 -21.99 13.06
C SER A 2 11.11 -21.72 11.63
N ILE A 3 11.59 -22.75 10.95
CA ILE A 3 11.84 -22.69 9.51
C ILE A 3 10.46 -22.57 8.87
N LEU A 4 9.98 -21.34 8.68
CA LEU A 4 8.88 -21.06 7.77
C LEU A 4 9.28 -21.69 6.43
N HIS A 5 8.63 -22.79 6.08
CA HIS A 5 8.76 -23.39 4.76
C HIS A 5 8.43 -22.28 3.78
N LYS A 6 9.45 -21.75 3.08
CA LYS A 6 9.24 -20.86 1.93
C LYS A 6 8.15 -21.48 1.08
N ALA A 7 7.09 -20.73 0.83
CA ALA A 7 6.01 -21.20 -0.02
C ALA A 7 6.61 -21.52 -1.39
N CYS A 8 6.80 -22.79 -1.70
CA CYS A 8 7.26 -23.20 -3.03
C CYS A 8 6.01 -23.39 -3.90
N PRO A 9 5.96 -22.78 -5.11
CA PRO A 9 4.91 -23.06 -6.07
C PRO A 9 4.82 -24.57 -6.37
N LYS A 10 3.60 -25.12 -6.33
CA LYS A 10 3.32 -26.53 -6.61
C LYS A 10 2.46 -26.64 -7.87
N PRO A 11 2.74 -27.60 -8.78
CA PRO A 11 1.88 -27.80 -9.95
C PRO A 11 0.49 -28.22 -9.50
N ILE A 12 -0.54 -27.62 -10.09
CA ILE A 12 -1.94 -28.03 -9.92
C ILE A 12 -2.51 -28.69 -11.18
N ASN A 13 -1.94 -28.36 -12.35
CA ASN A 13 -2.17 -29.00 -13.64
C ASN A 13 -0.95 -28.75 -14.55
N PRO A 14 -0.91 -29.25 -15.81
CA PRO A 14 0.25 -29.07 -16.69
C PRO A 14 0.62 -27.62 -17.05
N THR A 15 -0.31 -26.68 -16.90
CA THR A 15 -0.14 -25.27 -17.33
C THR A 15 -0.20 -24.29 -16.17
N THR A 16 -0.32 -24.76 -14.93
CA THR A 16 -0.56 -23.89 -13.77
C THR A 16 0.08 -24.44 -12.50
N TYR A 17 0.64 -23.52 -11.72
CA TYR A 17 1.20 -23.73 -10.39
C TYR A 17 0.45 -22.85 -9.38
N GLU A 18 0.37 -23.31 -8.13
CA GLU A 18 -0.22 -22.56 -7.02
C GLU A 18 0.83 -22.38 -5.91
N ALA A 19 0.86 -21.19 -5.34
CA ALA A 19 1.57 -20.90 -4.10
C ALA A 19 0.60 -20.29 -3.08
N LYS A 20 0.84 -20.56 -1.79
CA LYS A 20 0.07 -20.00 -0.69
C LYS A 20 0.94 -19.02 0.08
N LEU A 21 0.44 -17.81 0.29
CA LEU A 21 1.16 -16.77 1.01
C LEU A 21 0.91 -16.83 2.52
N LEU A 22 1.69 -16.02 3.26
CA LEU A 22 1.57 -15.91 4.72
C LEU A 22 0.15 -15.49 5.15
N GLY A 23 -0.47 -14.56 4.40
CA GLY A 23 -1.87 -14.15 4.57
C GLY A 23 -2.91 -15.21 4.22
N LYS A 24 -2.50 -16.45 3.89
CA LYS A 24 -3.30 -17.60 3.47
C LYS A 24 -3.97 -17.47 2.10
N ASP A 25 -3.88 -16.31 1.45
CA ASP A 25 -4.30 -16.13 0.07
C ASP A 25 -3.48 -16.99 -0.89
N LYS A 26 -4.08 -17.23 -2.05
CA LYS A 26 -3.52 -18.06 -3.11
C LYS A 26 -3.04 -17.20 -4.26
N VAL A 27 -1.92 -17.63 -4.83
CA VAL A 27 -1.36 -17.09 -6.05
C VAL A 27 -1.27 -18.20 -7.08
N GLU A 28 -1.72 -17.93 -8.30
CA GLU A 28 -1.60 -18.83 -9.43
C GLU A 28 -0.55 -18.30 -10.41
N ILE A 29 0.31 -19.19 -10.88
CA ILE A 29 1.29 -18.92 -11.93
C ILE A 29 0.93 -19.80 -13.11
N GLY A 30 0.70 -19.21 -14.28
CA GLY A 30 0.15 -19.94 -15.43
C GLY A 30 -1.25 -19.48 -15.80
N ASP A 31 -1.91 -20.32 -16.60
CA ASP A 31 -3.31 -20.12 -16.94
C ASP A 31 -4.03 -21.48 -17.04
N ARG A 32 -4.94 -21.72 -16.09
CA ARG A 32 -5.66 -23.00 -15.96
C ARG A 32 -6.60 -23.29 -17.13
N GLU A 33 -6.99 -22.26 -17.87
CA GLU A 33 -7.92 -22.38 -19.00
C GLU A 33 -7.16 -22.49 -20.33
N ALA A 34 -5.84 -22.25 -20.32
CA ALA A 34 -5.01 -22.33 -21.51
C ALA A 34 -4.53 -23.76 -21.78
N ILE A 35 -4.42 -24.09 -23.07
CA ILE A 35 -3.85 -25.37 -23.54
C ILE A 35 -2.34 -25.42 -23.29
N ASP A 36 -1.67 -24.28 -23.45
CA ASP A 36 -0.23 -24.10 -23.23
C ASP A 36 -0.01 -23.18 -22.02
N PHE A 37 1.09 -23.37 -21.28
CA PHE A 37 1.46 -22.48 -20.19
C PHE A 37 1.60 -21.03 -20.68
N LYS A 38 1.04 -20.09 -19.90
CA LYS A 38 1.20 -18.64 -20.10
C LYS A 38 1.96 -18.04 -18.92
N PRO A 39 2.98 -17.19 -19.13
CA PRO A 39 3.71 -16.52 -18.05
C PRO A 39 2.86 -15.42 -17.40
N HIS A 40 1.78 -15.86 -16.73
CA HIS A 40 0.81 -15.04 -16.04
C HIS A 40 0.89 -15.29 -14.54
N LEU A 41 0.64 -14.25 -13.76
CA LEU A 41 0.57 -14.24 -12.31
C LEU A 41 -0.82 -13.74 -11.90
N LYS A 42 -1.55 -14.52 -11.11
CA LYS A 42 -2.86 -14.12 -10.57
C LYS A 42 -2.83 -14.14 -9.05
N LEU A 43 -3.01 -12.96 -8.45
CA LEU A 43 -3.11 -12.73 -7.02
C LEU A 43 -4.60 -12.61 -6.65
N THR A 44 -5.04 -13.38 -5.67
CA THR A 44 -6.43 -13.33 -5.16
C THR A 44 -6.47 -12.80 -3.74
N ARG A 45 -7.59 -12.14 -3.35
CA ARG A 45 -7.81 -11.63 -2.00
C ARG A 45 -9.25 -11.89 -1.56
N TRP A 46 -9.46 -12.06 -0.25
CA TRP A 46 -10.77 -12.24 0.40
C TRP A 46 -11.57 -13.39 -0.21
N GLY A 47 -10.99 -14.59 -0.23
CA GLY A 47 -11.65 -15.78 -0.77
C GLY A 47 -11.85 -15.73 -2.29
N GLY A 48 -11.08 -14.89 -2.99
CA GLY A 48 -11.17 -14.71 -4.43
C GLY A 48 -12.24 -13.73 -4.87
N GLU A 49 -12.86 -12.95 -3.98
CA GLU A 49 -13.74 -11.84 -4.37
C GLU A 49 -13.02 -10.90 -5.35
N CYS A 50 -11.82 -10.47 -4.97
CA CYS A 50 -10.97 -9.60 -5.78
C CYS A 50 -9.74 -10.34 -6.32
N PHE A 51 -9.25 -9.91 -7.47
CA PHE A 51 -7.97 -10.39 -8.00
C PHE A 51 -7.28 -9.35 -8.89
N ILE A 52 -5.97 -9.48 -9.01
CA ILE A 52 -5.16 -8.93 -10.11
C ILE A 52 -4.56 -10.11 -10.86
N LYS A 53 -4.63 -10.09 -12.19
CA LYS A 53 -3.91 -11.00 -13.08
C LYS A 53 -3.00 -10.17 -13.98
N VAL A 54 -1.70 -10.43 -13.96
CA VAL A 54 -0.70 -9.75 -14.81
C VAL A 54 0.03 -10.81 -15.64
N GLY A 55 0.32 -10.52 -16.90
CA GLY A 55 0.94 -11.49 -17.80
C GLY A 55 1.86 -10.88 -18.83
N LEU A 56 2.94 -11.60 -19.17
CA LEU A 56 3.77 -11.26 -20.33
C LEU A 56 3.09 -11.79 -21.60
N PRO A 57 2.66 -10.93 -22.54
CA PRO A 57 2.05 -11.37 -23.78
C PRO A 57 3.06 -12.14 -24.62
N THR A 58 2.77 -13.41 -24.95
CA THR A 58 3.66 -14.23 -25.77
C THR A 58 2.93 -15.31 -26.57
N ALA A 59 3.45 -15.58 -27.76
CA ALA A 59 3.04 -16.70 -28.63
C ALA A 59 3.93 -17.94 -28.45
N GLU A 60 5.07 -17.82 -27.74
CA GLU A 60 5.99 -18.94 -27.49
C GLU A 60 5.31 -19.99 -26.58
N LYS A 61 5.41 -21.26 -26.98
CA LYS A 61 4.85 -22.41 -26.25
C LYS A 61 5.96 -23.12 -25.51
N ILE A 62 6.16 -22.76 -24.25
CA ILE A 62 7.27 -23.26 -23.44
C ILE A 62 6.73 -23.81 -22.12
N THR A 63 7.09 -25.05 -21.84
CA THR A 63 6.87 -25.67 -20.53
C THR A 63 7.83 -25.04 -19.52
N PRO A 64 7.34 -24.44 -18.42
CA PRO A 64 8.20 -23.85 -17.42
C PRO A 64 8.94 -24.92 -16.62
N VAL A 65 10.07 -24.54 -16.04
CA VAL A 65 10.85 -25.38 -15.14
C VAL A 65 10.75 -24.83 -13.73
N VAL A 66 10.54 -25.70 -12.74
CA VAL A 66 10.62 -25.31 -11.33
C VAL A 66 12.03 -25.60 -10.84
N GLU A 67 12.74 -24.55 -10.44
CA GLU A 67 14.13 -24.63 -10.01
C GLU A 67 14.38 -23.64 -8.86
N ALA A 68 14.98 -24.12 -7.77
CA ALA A 68 15.28 -23.32 -6.59
C ALA A 68 14.06 -22.55 -6.03
N GLY A 69 12.88 -23.18 -6.05
CA GLY A 69 11.63 -22.57 -5.57
C GLY A 69 11.01 -21.52 -6.50
N LYS A 70 11.58 -21.31 -7.70
CA LYS A 70 11.05 -20.39 -8.71
C LYS A 70 10.41 -21.17 -9.86
N VAL A 71 9.26 -20.72 -10.35
CA VAL A 71 8.73 -21.18 -11.66
C VAL A 71 9.37 -20.30 -12.73
N LYS A 72 10.13 -20.90 -13.64
CA LYS A 72 10.89 -20.20 -14.68
C LYS A 72 10.34 -20.51 -16.05
N TRP A 73 9.93 -19.49 -16.79
CA TRP A 73 9.58 -19.58 -18.21
C TRP A 73 10.68 -18.93 -19.02
N ARG A 74 11.31 -19.68 -19.95
CA ARG A 74 12.55 -19.28 -20.63
C ARG A 74 12.33 -19.07 -22.12
N GLY A 75 11.73 -17.94 -22.50
CA GLY A 75 11.61 -17.51 -23.89
C GLY A 75 12.94 -17.22 -24.57
N GLN A 76 12.92 -17.00 -25.88
CA GLN A 76 14.14 -16.75 -26.65
C GLN A 76 14.88 -15.48 -26.19
N LYS A 77 14.16 -14.36 -26.07
CA LYS A 77 14.72 -13.04 -25.72
C LYS A 77 14.45 -12.62 -24.28
N VAL A 78 13.41 -13.19 -23.67
CA VAL A 78 12.93 -12.84 -22.33
C VAL A 78 12.75 -14.11 -21.53
N GLU A 79 13.15 -14.07 -20.26
CA GLU A 79 12.80 -15.07 -19.25
C GLU A 79 11.93 -14.41 -18.18
N THR A 80 10.99 -15.16 -17.60
CA THR A 80 10.23 -14.71 -16.44
C THR A 80 10.42 -15.68 -15.28
N ARG A 81 10.55 -15.15 -14.06
CA ARG A 81 10.70 -15.95 -12.84
C ARG A 81 9.66 -15.53 -11.81
N PHE A 82 8.96 -16.52 -11.29
CA PHE A 82 7.85 -16.33 -10.36
C PHE A 82 8.17 -17.00 -9.03
N TYR A 83 8.14 -16.24 -7.92
CA TYR A 83 8.36 -16.78 -6.58
C TYR A 83 7.75 -15.92 -5.47
N PRO A 84 7.36 -16.53 -4.33
CA PRO A 84 6.90 -15.77 -3.17
C PRO A 84 7.99 -14.91 -2.54
N LEU A 85 7.55 -13.77 -2.03
CA LEU A 85 8.34 -12.86 -1.22
C LEU A 85 7.89 -12.95 0.23
N GLU A 86 8.86 -12.98 1.14
CA GLU A 86 8.62 -12.84 2.56
C GLU A 86 8.38 -11.35 2.91
N PRO A 87 7.76 -11.06 4.07
CA PRO A 87 7.74 -9.70 4.61
C PRO A 87 9.14 -9.10 4.66
N LYS A 88 9.26 -7.82 4.34
CA LYS A 88 10.54 -7.10 4.32
C LYS A 88 10.43 -5.76 5.02
N THR A 89 11.56 -5.27 5.53
CA THR A 89 11.68 -3.91 6.04
C THR A 89 12.33 -3.06 4.96
N VAL A 90 11.73 -1.92 4.65
CA VAL A 90 12.33 -0.91 3.78
C VAL A 90 12.69 0.33 4.58
N THR A 91 13.63 1.10 4.06
CA THR A 91 14.10 2.33 4.67
C THR A 91 13.72 3.52 3.80
N ALA A 92 13.15 4.56 4.42
CA ALA A 92 12.95 5.87 3.81
C ALA A 92 13.72 6.93 4.59
N LYS A 93 14.12 8.02 3.93
CA LYS A 93 14.70 9.17 4.62
C LYS A 93 13.60 10.12 5.09
N ASN A 94 13.70 10.63 6.31
CA ASN A 94 12.84 11.72 6.78
C ASN A 94 13.38 13.09 6.33
N LYS A 95 12.67 14.18 6.68
CA LYS A 95 13.07 15.57 6.36
C LYS A 95 14.48 15.96 6.84
N ARG A 96 15.05 15.20 7.78
CA ARG A 96 16.39 15.39 8.37
C ARG A 96 17.44 14.39 7.84
N GLY A 97 17.08 13.52 6.90
CA GLY A 97 17.97 12.48 6.39
C GLY A 97 18.17 11.29 7.33
N ARG A 98 17.36 11.16 8.39
CA ARG A 98 17.36 9.95 9.25
C ARG A 98 16.59 8.83 8.56
N ASP A 99 17.04 7.60 8.80
CA ASP A 99 16.39 6.39 8.30
C ASP A 99 15.12 6.11 9.10
N ILE A 100 14.02 5.86 8.40
CA ILE A 100 12.77 5.35 8.92
C ILE A 100 12.55 3.99 8.32
N GLN A 101 12.45 3.00 9.20
CA GLN A 101 12.12 1.64 8.79
C GLN A 101 10.61 1.47 8.71
N SER A 102 10.15 0.68 7.76
CA SER A 102 8.74 0.36 7.59
C SER A 102 8.59 -1.06 7.09
N ALA A 103 7.65 -1.79 7.67
CA ALA A 103 7.32 -3.12 7.17
C ALA A 103 6.58 -3.00 5.83
N GLN A 104 6.91 -3.88 4.90
CA GLN A 104 6.21 -4.08 3.64
C GLN A 104 5.88 -5.57 3.50
N ASN A 105 4.77 -5.85 2.82
CA ASN A 105 4.36 -7.21 2.48
C ASN A 105 4.12 -8.05 3.73
N GLU A 106 3.45 -7.51 4.75
CA GLU A 106 3.23 -8.17 6.03
C GLU A 106 2.39 -9.47 5.91
N LEU A 107 1.71 -9.65 4.77
CA LEU A 107 1.00 -10.87 4.41
C LEU A 107 1.72 -11.70 3.34
N GLY A 108 2.99 -11.39 3.08
CA GLY A 108 3.80 -11.89 1.98
C GLY A 108 3.68 -11.04 0.72
N GLY A 109 4.37 -11.47 -0.32
CA GLY A 109 4.27 -10.86 -1.64
C GLY A 109 4.62 -11.87 -2.71
N PHE A 110 4.70 -11.40 -3.95
CA PHE A 110 5.06 -12.22 -5.07
C PHE A 110 5.91 -11.44 -6.06
N GLU A 111 6.97 -12.08 -6.51
CA GLU A 111 7.83 -11.57 -7.56
C GLU A 111 7.33 -12.02 -8.94
N PHE A 112 7.25 -11.08 -9.87
CA PHE A 112 7.20 -11.36 -11.30
C PHE A 112 8.45 -10.80 -11.98
N GLU A 113 9.59 -11.48 -11.80
CA GLU A 113 10.88 -11.05 -12.32
C GLU A 113 10.92 -11.24 -13.85
N ILE A 114 11.33 -10.21 -14.57
CA ILE A 114 11.50 -10.22 -16.03
C ILE A 114 12.98 -10.05 -16.35
N VAL A 115 13.53 -10.98 -17.12
CA VAL A 115 14.94 -11.00 -17.51
C VAL A 115 15.05 -10.77 -19.01
N LEU A 116 15.58 -9.61 -19.40
CA LEU A 116 15.90 -9.30 -20.78
C LEU A 116 17.28 -9.87 -21.11
N LYS A 117 17.36 -10.79 -22.07
CA LYS A 117 18.62 -11.44 -22.46
C LYS A 117 19.47 -10.61 -23.41
N GLU A 118 18.83 -9.66 -24.08
CA GLU A 118 19.42 -8.72 -25.03
C GLU A 118 18.61 -7.42 -25.02
N LYS A 119 19.15 -6.37 -25.64
CA LYS A 119 18.51 -5.07 -25.72
C LYS A 119 17.16 -5.15 -26.45
N PRO A 120 16.05 -4.71 -25.81
CA PRO A 120 14.75 -4.71 -26.45
C PRO A 120 14.66 -3.61 -27.52
N ALA A 121 13.75 -3.78 -28.48
CA ALA A 121 13.54 -2.79 -29.55
C ALA A 121 12.92 -1.47 -29.05
N LYS A 122 12.23 -1.52 -27.92
CA LYS A 122 11.66 -0.36 -27.22
C LYS A 122 12.08 -0.43 -25.77
N ASN A 123 12.15 0.71 -25.11
CA ASN A 123 12.41 0.80 -23.68
C ASN A 123 11.17 0.54 -22.81
N GLU A 124 10.14 -0.09 -23.39
CA GLU A 124 8.86 -0.38 -22.75
C GLU A 124 8.60 -1.88 -22.76
N ILE A 125 8.17 -2.40 -21.62
CA ILE A 125 7.62 -3.74 -21.46
C ILE A 125 6.15 -3.57 -21.14
N VAL A 126 5.29 -4.02 -22.05
CA VAL A 126 3.83 -3.96 -21.88
C VAL A 126 3.34 -5.32 -21.42
N LEU A 127 2.76 -5.35 -20.22
CA LEU A 127 2.12 -6.52 -19.63
C LEU A 127 0.60 -6.38 -19.77
N ASP A 128 -0.06 -7.52 -20.04
CA ASP A 128 -1.51 -7.62 -19.91
C ASP A 128 -1.87 -7.57 -18.43
N ILE A 129 -2.83 -6.73 -18.05
CA ILE A 129 -3.39 -6.71 -16.69
C ILE A 129 -4.91 -6.87 -16.76
N GLN A 130 -5.45 -7.60 -15.80
CA GLN A 130 -6.88 -7.70 -15.54
C GLN A 130 -7.08 -7.57 -14.03
N ALA A 131 -8.14 -6.86 -13.63
CA ALA A 131 -8.50 -6.75 -12.23
C ALA A 131 -10.00 -6.98 -12.04
N ARG A 132 -10.40 -7.36 -10.82
CA ARG A 132 -11.80 -7.43 -10.42
C ARG A 132 -12.01 -6.84 -9.03
N GLY A 133 -12.94 -5.89 -8.93
CA GLY A 133 -13.34 -5.30 -7.66
C GLY A 133 -12.26 -4.43 -7.01
N LEU A 134 -11.31 -3.91 -7.81
CA LEU A 134 -10.16 -3.18 -7.32
C LEU A 134 -10.06 -1.79 -7.97
N ARG A 135 -9.43 -0.87 -7.25
CA ARG A 135 -9.00 0.45 -7.73
C ARG A 135 -7.51 0.65 -7.52
N PHE A 136 -6.86 1.38 -8.42
CA PHE A 136 -5.41 1.57 -8.48
C PHE A 136 -5.06 3.03 -8.20
N SER A 137 -4.56 3.32 -7.01
CA SER A 137 -4.16 4.67 -6.56
C SER A 137 -2.68 4.91 -6.79
N TYR A 138 -2.35 5.86 -7.67
CA TYR A 138 -0.95 6.20 -7.99
C TYR A 138 -0.28 6.91 -6.81
N GLN A 139 0.97 6.56 -6.53
CA GLN A 139 1.77 7.17 -5.47
C GLN A 139 2.79 8.16 -6.05
N PRO A 140 2.46 9.46 -6.20
CA PRO A 140 3.38 10.43 -6.80
C PRO A 140 4.64 10.68 -5.94
N PRO A 141 5.64 11.41 -6.44
CA PRO A 141 6.62 12.04 -5.56
C PRO A 141 5.93 12.93 -4.52
N LEU A 142 6.46 12.98 -3.30
CA LEU A 142 5.96 13.91 -2.28
C LEU A 142 6.21 15.36 -2.72
N THR A 143 5.24 16.23 -2.46
CA THR A 143 5.39 17.67 -2.60
C THR A 143 6.34 18.23 -1.56
N LYS A 144 6.86 19.45 -1.81
CA LYS A 144 7.71 20.14 -0.84
C LYS A 144 6.97 20.38 0.49
N GLU A 145 5.69 20.73 0.44
CA GLU A 145 4.86 20.92 1.63
C GLU A 145 4.73 19.64 2.45
N GLU A 146 4.45 18.50 1.81
CA GLU A 146 4.39 17.20 2.50
C GLU A 146 5.72 16.87 3.19
N ILE A 147 6.85 17.08 2.50
CA ILE A 147 8.19 16.85 3.05
C ILE A 147 8.46 17.75 4.26
N ASP A 148 8.09 19.03 4.18
CA ASP A 148 8.32 20.00 5.26
C ASP A 148 7.53 19.66 6.52
N ARG A 149 6.32 19.09 6.35
CA ARG A 149 5.49 18.52 7.42
C ARG A 149 6.02 17.17 7.96
N GLY A 150 7.15 16.69 7.45
CA GLY A 150 7.79 15.46 7.93
C GLY A 150 7.25 14.18 7.32
N THR A 151 6.47 14.28 6.24
CA THR A 151 6.00 13.14 5.45
C THR A 151 7.20 12.41 4.86
N SER A 152 7.14 11.08 4.82
CA SER A 152 8.15 10.24 4.19
C SER A 152 7.52 9.13 3.37
N ARG A 153 8.18 8.80 2.26
CA ARG A 153 7.79 7.76 1.30
C ARG A 153 9.05 7.01 0.85
N PRO A 154 9.10 5.67 0.97
CA PRO A 154 10.22 4.88 0.43
C PRO A 154 10.36 5.04 -1.09
N ASP A 155 11.58 4.94 -1.62
CA ASP A 155 11.84 5.13 -3.06
C ASP A 155 11.07 4.14 -3.95
N ASN A 156 10.90 2.89 -3.49
CA ASN A 156 10.13 1.86 -4.22
C ASN A 156 8.62 2.11 -4.21
N VAL A 157 8.15 3.09 -3.42
CA VAL A 157 6.75 3.55 -3.39
C VAL A 157 6.58 4.80 -4.26
N VAL A 158 7.62 5.60 -4.49
CA VAL A 158 7.53 6.77 -5.37
C VAL A 158 7.33 6.33 -6.81
N GLY A 159 6.13 6.51 -7.35
CA GLY A 159 5.72 6.09 -8.68
C GLY A 159 5.08 4.70 -8.73
N SER A 160 4.72 4.13 -7.59
CA SER A 160 4.05 2.83 -7.46
C SER A 160 2.52 2.95 -7.49
N TYR A 161 1.82 1.82 -7.33
CA TYR A 161 0.35 1.79 -7.17
C TYR A 161 -0.06 1.06 -5.89
N ALA A 162 -0.82 1.75 -5.04
CA ALA A 162 -1.57 1.12 -3.97
C ALA A 162 -2.90 0.59 -4.53
N VAL A 163 -3.26 -0.66 -4.21
CA VAL A 163 -4.46 -1.29 -4.79
C VAL A 163 -5.45 -1.63 -3.68
N TYR A 164 -6.62 -1.02 -3.78
CA TYR A 164 -7.69 -1.14 -2.79
C TYR A 164 -8.90 -1.84 -3.37
N HIS A 165 -9.75 -2.42 -2.52
CA HIS A 165 -11.10 -2.77 -2.90
C HIS A 165 -11.82 -1.51 -3.41
N ALA A 166 -12.57 -1.64 -4.50
CA ALA A 166 -13.23 -0.50 -5.13
C ALA A 166 -14.33 0.11 -4.22
N THR A 167 -15.08 -0.71 -3.48
CA THR A 167 -16.25 -0.27 -2.71
C THR A 167 -16.35 -0.69 -1.23
N LYS A 168 -15.47 -1.57 -0.71
CA LYS A 168 -15.61 -2.20 0.61
C LYS A 168 -14.40 -1.94 1.48
N LYS A 169 -14.62 -1.72 2.78
CA LYS A 169 -13.59 -1.53 3.81
C LYS A 169 -14.20 -1.61 5.21
N ASN A 170 -13.52 -1.07 6.22
CA ASN A 170 -13.94 -1.01 7.61
C ASN A 170 -14.20 -2.41 8.17
N ASN A 171 -15.29 -2.60 8.89
CA ASN A 171 -15.81 -3.89 9.36
C ASN A 171 -15.81 -5.03 8.32
N GLN A 172 -15.72 -4.75 7.01
CA GLN A 172 -15.54 -5.76 5.97
C GLN A 172 -14.06 -6.10 5.74
N TYR A 173 -13.24 -5.10 5.38
CA TYR A 173 -11.88 -5.30 4.86
C TYR A 173 -10.81 -4.37 5.47
N MET A 174 -10.97 -3.95 6.73
CA MET A 174 -10.05 -3.02 7.42
C MET A 174 -9.90 -1.71 6.64
N THR A 175 -8.71 -1.37 6.14
CA THR A 175 -8.49 -0.20 5.28
C THR A 175 -9.01 -0.39 3.85
N GLY A 176 -9.36 -1.61 3.47
CA GLY A 176 -9.70 -1.99 2.10
C GLY A 176 -8.48 -2.20 1.21
N LYS A 177 -7.23 -2.03 1.69
CA LYS A 177 -6.04 -2.29 0.87
C LYS A 177 -5.86 -3.79 0.64
N ALA A 178 -5.72 -4.18 -0.62
CA ALA A 178 -5.57 -5.57 -1.05
C ALA A 178 -4.13 -5.87 -1.44
N PHE A 179 -3.51 -4.99 -2.23
CA PHE A 179 -2.18 -5.17 -2.78
C PHE A 179 -1.40 -3.87 -2.87
N HIS A 180 -0.12 -3.99 -3.18
CA HIS A 180 0.71 -2.88 -3.64
C HIS A 180 1.57 -3.37 -4.81
N ILE A 181 1.64 -2.60 -5.90
CA ILE A 181 2.52 -2.88 -7.03
C ILE A 181 3.66 -1.88 -6.91
N TYR A 182 4.80 -2.30 -6.37
CA TYR A 182 5.93 -1.40 -6.15
C TYR A 182 6.58 -1.00 -7.46
N ARG A 183 7.31 0.12 -7.40
CA ARG A 183 8.10 0.59 -8.53
C ARG A 183 9.24 -0.39 -8.80
N PRO A 184 9.39 -0.90 -10.04
CA PRO A 184 10.44 -1.83 -10.39
C PRO A 184 11.80 -1.13 -10.50
N ILE A 185 12.86 -1.86 -10.18
CA ILE A 185 14.25 -1.52 -10.45
C ILE A 185 14.77 -2.46 -11.56
N ALA A 186 15.49 -1.89 -12.52
CA ALA A 186 16.25 -2.66 -13.50
C ALA A 186 17.69 -2.80 -12.99
N GLU A 187 18.22 -4.02 -13.00
CA GLU A 187 19.60 -4.33 -12.63
C GLU A 187 20.29 -5.06 -13.78
N ASP A 188 21.43 -4.54 -14.23
CA ASP A 188 22.21 -5.15 -15.30
C ASP A 188 23.15 -6.26 -14.78
N ALA A 189 23.86 -6.94 -15.68
CA ALA A 189 24.75 -8.05 -15.33
C ALA A 189 25.99 -7.62 -14.52
N ASP A 190 26.33 -6.33 -14.53
CA ASP A 190 27.42 -5.73 -13.75
C ASP A 190 26.94 -5.21 -12.38
N GLY A 191 25.63 -5.29 -12.10
CA GLY A 191 25.00 -4.85 -10.86
C GLY A 191 24.61 -3.37 -10.84
N ASN A 192 24.69 -2.66 -11.97
CA ASN A 192 24.21 -1.29 -12.08
C ASN A 192 22.68 -1.29 -12.01
N LYS A 193 22.10 -0.34 -11.25
CA LYS A 193 20.67 -0.28 -11.00
C LYS A 193 20.06 1.04 -11.45
N VAL A 194 18.84 0.98 -11.98
CA VAL A 194 18.04 2.18 -12.24
C VAL A 194 16.57 1.92 -11.96
N TRP A 195 15.89 2.91 -11.37
CA TRP A 195 14.45 2.86 -11.20
C TRP A 195 13.74 2.96 -12.55
N CYS A 196 12.83 2.02 -12.81
CA CYS A 196 11.90 2.08 -13.94
C CYS A 196 10.68 2.92 -13.56
N SER A 197 9.87 3.31 -14.56
CA SER A 197 8.53 3.86 -14.29
C SER A 197 7.47 2.83 -14.64
N ILE A 198 6.33 2.87 -13.94
CA ILE A 198 5.19 2.00 -14.16
C ILE A 198 3.95 2.85 -14.45
N HIS A 199 3.21 2.49 -15.50
CA HIS A 199 1.94 3.11 -15.86
C HIS A 199 0.85 2.05 -15.99
N ILE A 200 -0.27 2.26 -15.31
CA ILE A 200 -1.49 1.46 -15.44
C ILE A 200 -2.54 2.35 -16.09
N ASP A 201 -3.12 1.89 -17.20
CA ASP A 201 -3.93 2.71 -18.12
C ASP A 201 -5.23 3.27 -17.52
N LYS A 202 -5.78 2.62 -16.49
CA LYS A 202 -7.05 2.99 -15.86
C LYS A 202 -7.03 2.80 -14.36
N TYR A 203 -7.82 3.63 -13.69
CA TYR A 203 -8.04 3.57 -12.24
C TYR A 203 -8.83 2.32 -11.81
N ILE A 204 -9.81 1.90 -12.61
CA ILE A 204 -10.65 0.70 -12.42
C ILE A 204 -10.65 -0.08 -13.73
N ASP A 205 -10.66 -1.42 -13.64
CA ASP A 205 -10.63 -2.35 -14.77
C ASP A 205 -9.52 -2.04 -15.80
N PRO A 206 -8.24 -1.95 -15.35
CA PRO A 206 -7.12 -1.70 -16.25
C PRO A 206 -6.93 -2.84 -17.24
N THR A 207 -6.33 -2.51 -18.37
CA THR A 207 -6.02 -3.46 -19.45
C THR A 207 -4.54 -3.53 -19.79
N SER A 208 -3.75 -2.52 -19.39
CA SER A 208 -2.32 -2.48 -19.64
C SER A 208 -1.52 -2.01 -18.42
N LEU A 209 -0.42 -2.71 -18.14
CA LEU A 209 0.62 -2.27 -17.23
C LEU A 209 1.91 -2.13 -18.06
N THR A 210 2.40 -0.90 -18.21
CA THR A 210 3.63 -0.59 -18.94
C THR A 210 4.76 -0.28 -17.98
N ILE A 211 5.87 -1.00 -18.11
CA ILE A 211 7.13 -0.70 -17.42
C ILE A 211 8.06 -0.02 -18.41
N THR A 212 8.48 1.21 -18.13
CA THR A 212 9.42 1.96 -18.95
C THR A 212 10.78 2.04 -18.27
N ILE A 213 11.80 1.52 -18.95
CA ILE A 213 13.19 1.54 -18.52
C ILE A 213 13.84 2.80 -19.09
N PRO A 214 14.70 3.52 -18.35
CA PRO A 214 15.45 4.65 -18.91
C PRO A 214 16.29 4.22 -20.12
N GLN A 215 16.13 4.91 -21.25
CA GLN A 215 16.78 4.53 -22.51
C GLN A 215 18.31 4.50 -22.39
N GLN A 216 18.88 5.49 -21.69
CA GLN A 216 20.33 5.55 -21.44
C GLN A 216 20.84 4.29 -20.74
N PHE A 217 20.11 3.79 -19.73
CA PHE A 217 20.49 2.56 -19.04
C PHE A 217 20.49 1.36 -20.01
N LEU A 218 19.48 1.23 -20.87
CA LEU A 218 19.44 0.15 -21.87
C LEU A 218 20.56 0.24 -22.91
N ASP A 219 21.06 1.44 -23.19
CA ASP A 219 22.14 1.69 -24.15
C ASP A 219 23.51 1.30 -23.57
N GLU A 220 23.68 1.46 -22.25
CA GLU A 220 24.95 1.28 -21.53
C GLU A 220 25.05 -0.06 -20.78
N ALA A 221 23.92 -0.70 -20.48
CA ALA A 221 23.84 -1.88 -19.62
C ALA A 221 24.52 -3.14 -20.18
N ALA A 222 25.09 -3.93 -19.26
CA ALA A 222 25.52 -5.30 -19.53
C ALA A 222 24.32 -6.26 -19.45
N TYR A 223 24.11 -7.10 -20.46
CA TYR A 223 23.02 -8.06 -20.47
C TYR A 223 23.44 -9.41 -19.86
N PRO A 224 22.53 -10.14 -19.18
CA PRO A 224 21.10 -9.87 -19.06
C PRO A 224 20.75 -8.76 -18.06
N ILE A 225 19.63 -8.06 -18.32
CA ILE A 225 19.01 -7.12 -17.37
C ILE A 225 17.85 -7.82 -16.66
N THR A 226 17.79 -7.71 -15.34
CA THR A 226 16.71 -8.20 -14.48
C THR A 226 15.82 -7.04 -14.04
N ILE A 227 14.50 -7.23 -14.06
CA ILE A 227 13.50 -6.21 -13.70
C ILE A 227 12.50 -6.85 -12.73
N ASP A 228 12.22 -6.20 -11.62
CA ASP A 228 11.52 -6.77 -10.45
C ASP A 228 10.21 -6.02 -10.08
N PRO A 229 9.12 -6.17 -10.85
CA PRO A 229 7.83 -5.73 -10.34
C PRO A 229 7.41 -6.62 -9.17
N ASP A 230 7.58 -6.09 -7.97
CA ASP A 230 7.11 -6.65 -6.71
C ASP A 230 5.59 -6.44 -6.55
N PHE A 231 4.84 -7.53 -6.37
CA PHE A 231 3.42 -7.49 -6.03
C PHE A 231 3.22 -7.87 -4.56
N GLY A 232 3.06 -6.86 -3.71
CA GLY A 232 2.90 -7.01 -2.27
C GLY A 232 1.47 -7.31 -1.85
N TYR A 233 1.28 -8.19 -0.85
CA TYR A 233 0.05 -8.26 -0.07
C TYR A 233 0.22 -7.42 1.19
N THR A 234 -0.53 -6.33 1.26
CA THR A 234 -0.46 -5.40 2.38
C THR A 234 -1.82 -4.77 2.65
N THR A 235 -2.04 -4.45 3.91
CA THR A 235 -3.23 -3.82 4.49
C THR A 235 -2.95 -2.40 4.97
N ILE A 236 -1.69 -1.96 4.90
CA ILE A 236 -1.18 -0.74 5.50
C ILE A 236 -0.70 0.21 4.40
N GLY A 237 -0.92 1.52 4.58
CA GLY A 237 -0.40 2.56 3.71
C GLY A 237 1.13 2.55 3.63
N ALA A 238 1.70 2.79 2.45
CA ALA A 238 3.15 2.66 2.24
C ALA A 238 3.93 3.95 2.53
N SER A 239 3.22 5.05 2.81
CA SER A 239 3.77 6.36 3.21
C SER A 239 3.47 6.63 4.68
N SER A 240 4.15 7.61 5.28
CA SER A 240 3.85 8.06 6.64
C SER A 240 3.86 9.56 6.79
N MET A 241 2.92 10.10 7.55
CA MET A 241 2.78 11.53 7.87
C MET A 241 2.87 11.73 9.39
N GLY A 242 3.46 12.84 9.83
CA GLY A 242 3.52 13.19 11.26
C GLY A 242 2.15 13.59 11.80
N LEU A 243 1.73 12.95 12.90
CA LEU A 243 0.59 13.34 13.74
C LEU A 243 1.00 14.30 14.86
N ALA A 244 2.20 14.09 15.39
CA ALA A 244 2.79 14.95 16.41
C ALA A 244 4.28 15.10 16.12
N TYR A 245 4.80 16.29 16.36
CA TYR A 245 6.21 16.63 16.25
C TYR A 245 6.62 17.34 17.53
N GLY A 246 7.58 16.76 18.26
CA GLY A 246 7.96 17.23 19.59
C GLY A 246 8.23 18.73 19.63
N THR A 247 7.46 19.43 20.45
CA THR A 247 7.51 20.89 20.70
C THR A 247 7.17 21.81 19.52
N GLU A 248 6.66 21.30 18.39
CA GLU A 248 6.34 22.13 17.21
C GLU A 248 4.86 22.07 16.81
N ILE A 249 4.29 20.87 16.65
CA ILE A 249 3.02 20.68 15.95
C ILE A 249 2.28 19.45 16.46
N THR A 250 1.00 19.63 16.76
CA THR A 250 0.00 18.56 16.77
C THR A 250 -0.93 18.71 15.57
N ALA A 251 -1.13 17.62 14.84
CA ALA A 251 -1.96 17.54 13.65
C ALA A 251 -3.12 16.56 13.85
N ARG A 252 -4.30 16.95 13.37
CA ARG A 252 -5.49 16.09 13.30
C ARG A 252 -5.71 15.67 11.85
N LEU A 253 -5.58 14.38 11.59
CA LEU A 253 -5.58 13.79 10.25
C LEU A 253 -6.68 12.75 10.10
N GLY A 254 -7.35 12.71 8.95
CA GLY A 254 -8.35 11.68 8.70
C GLY A 254 -8.94 11.69 7.29
N SER A 255 -9.90 10.79 7.07
CA SER A 255 -10.62 10.70 5.79
C SER A 255 -12.10 10.39 6.00
N ALA A 256 -12.94 10.99 5.15
CA ALA A 256 -14.40 10.83 5.19
C ALA A 256 -14.82 9.57 4.44
N TRP A 257 -15.78 8.83 4.99
CA TRP A 257 -16.26 7.62 4.36
C TRP A 257 -17.75 7.41 4.56
N PRO A 258 -18.45 6.91 3.52
CA PRO A 258 -19.86 6.58 3.63
C PRO A 258 -20.03 5.35 4.51
N MET A 259 -20.86 5.45 5.55
CA MET A 259 -21.28 4.31 6.35
C MET A 259 -22.20 3.41 5.51
N PRO A 260 -21.85 2.13 5.26
CA PRO A 260 -22.73 1.23 4.55
C PRO A 260 -24.06 1.01 5.29
N ALA A 261 -25.15 0.81 4.56
CA ALA A 261 -26.41 0.38 5.16
C ALA A 261 -26.25 -1.00 5.84
N PRO A 262 -26.89 -1.24 7.01
CA PRO A 262 -27.86 -0.38 7.68
C PRO A 262 -27.26 0.64 8.66
N GLY A 263 -25.94 0.78 8.77
CA GLY A 263 -25.29 1.42 9.89
C GLY A 263 -24.92 0.42 10.99
N GLY A 264 -24.65 0.90 12.20
CA GLY A 264 -24.31 0.04 13.34
C GLY A 264 -23.54 0.76 14.45
N PRO A 265 -23.25 0.08 15.56
CA PRO A 265 -22.47 0.65 16.66
C PRO A 265 -20.99 0.75 16.28
N ALA A 266 -20.37 1.89 16.59
CA ALA A 266 -18.93 2.09 16.54
C ALA A 266 -18.29 1.54 17.82
N ASN A 267 -17.73 0.34 17.77
CA ASN A 267 -17.15 -0.32 18.95
C ASN A 267 -15.67 0.02 19.15
N TYR A 268 -14.94 0.25 18.06
CA TYR A 268 -13.52 0.60 18.12
C TYR A 268 -13.12 1.41 16.88
N ILE A 269 -11.98 2.10 16.98
CA ILE A 269 -11.20 2.55 15.83
C ILE A 269 -9.84 1.87 15.89
N MET A 270 -9.33 1.45 14.74
CA MET A 270 -7.97 0.98 14.57
C MET A 270 -7.19 1.98 13.73
N ALA A 271 -6.01 2.41 14.19
CA ALA A 271 -5.11 3.26 13.43
C ALA A 271 -3.72 2.64 13.35
N ARG A 272 -3.06 2.69 12.19
CA ARG A 272 -1.68 2.22 12.04
C ARG A 272 -0.72 3.36 12.34
N VAL A 273 -0.07 3.29 13.50
CA VAL A 273 0.78 4.35 14.04
C VAL A 273 2.16 3.83 14.45
N PHE A 274 3.12 4.74 14.57
CA PHE A 274 4.47 4.45 15.07
C PHE A 274 5.20 5.73 15.49
N SER A 275 6.20 5.58 16.34
CA SER A 275 7.09 6.66 16.78
C SER A 275 8.46 6.56 16.10
N SER A 276 9.14 7.70 15.93
CA SER A 276 10.58 7.72 15.58
C SER A 276 11.51 7.65 16.79
N THR A 277 10.95 7.64 18.00
CA THR A 277 11.64 7.51 19.28
C THR A 277 11.08 6.33 20.08
N THR A 278 11.74 5.98 21.18
CA THR A 278 11.25 5.00 22.16
C THR A 278 10.25 5.57 23.16
N ASP A 279 9.99 6.88 23.10
CA ASP A 279 9.00 7.53 23.96
C ASP A 279 7.57 7.16 23.54
N HIS A 280 6.73 7.07 24.56
CA HIS A 280 5.31 6.78 24.40
C HIS A 280 4.53 8.06 24.16
N VAL A 281 3.53 8.01 23.28
CA VAL A 281 2.77 9.19 22.86
C VAL A 281 1.30 9.00 23.16
N ASP A 282 0.67 9.95 23.82
CA ASP A 282 -0.77 9.95 24.01
C ASP A 282 -1.47 10.24 22.68
N CYS A 283 -2.48 9.45 22.34
CA CYS A 283 -3.20 9.56 21.07
C CYS A 283 -4.71 9.64 21.29
N LYS A 284 -5.38 10.40 20.43
CA LYS A 284 -6.83 10.59 20.49
C LYS A 284 -7.45 10.39 19.12
N VAL A 285 -8.48 9.56 19.05
CA VAL A 285 -9.29 9.35 17.84
C VAL A 285 -10.65 10.00 17.97
N PHE A 286 -11.26 10.26 16.82
CA PHE A 286 -12.58 10.84 16.72
C PHE A 286 -13.37 10.22 15.57
N ILE A 287 -14.69 10.19 15.76
CA ILE A 287 -15.65 10.07 14.69
C ILE A 287 -16.38 11.40 14.61
N ASN A 288 -16.33 12.06 13.46
CA ASN A 288 -17.13 13.25 13.18
C ASN A 288 -18.16 12.93 12.08
N GLN A 289 -19.38 13.44 12.19
CA GLN A 289 -20.33 13.38 11.09
C GLN A 289 -19.98 14.48 10.09
N LYS A 290 -19.70 14.10 8.85
CA LYS A 290 -19.31 15.06 7.82
C LYS A 290 -20.49 15.99 7.50
N ASP A 291 -20.17 17.28 7.41
CA ASP A 291 -21.07 18.39 7.07
C ASP A 291 -22.38 18.47 7.89
N SER A 292 -22.41 17.94 9.11
CA SER A 292 -23.64 17.92 9.94
C SER A 292 -24.07 19.31 10.42
N GLY A 293 -23.10 20.22 10.62
CA GLY A 293 -23.35 21.64 10.95
C GLY A 293 -23.42 22.56 9.73
N GLY A 294 -23.38 21.99 8.51
CA GLY A 294 -23.18 22.71 7.25
C GLY A 294 -21.85 22.37 6.58
N ALA A 295 -21.64 22.86 5.36
CA ALA A 295 -20.43 22.58 4.59
C ALA A 295 -19.16 22.96 5.37
N GLY A 296 -18.23 22.00 5.52
CA GLY A 296 -16.98 22.18 6.25
C GLY A 296 -17.13 22.20 7.76
N THR A 297 -18.31 21.89 8.32
CA THR A 297 -18.57 21.83 9.77
C THR A 297 -19.00 20.43 10.19
N HIS A 298 -18.27 19.79 11.10
CA HIS A 298 -18.38 18.37 11.39
C HIS A 298 -18.57 18.09 12.88
N ASP A 299 -19.79 17.79 13.31
CA ASP A 299 -20.08 17.53 14.73
C ASP A 299 -19.41 16.23 15.18
N GLN A 300 -18.88 16.22 16.41
CA GLN A 300 -18.30 15.02 16.99
C GLN A 300 -19.39 14.01 17.41
N ILE A 301 -19.19 12.76 17.03
CA ILE A 301 -20.04 11.61 17.42
C ILE A 301 -19.39 10.81 18.53
N ALA A 302 -18.09 10.53 18.41
CA ALA A 302 -17.33 9.74 19.37
C ALA A 302 -15.90 10.28 19.49
N THR A 303 -15.30 10.12 20.67
CA THR A 303 -13.87 10.35 20.89
C THR A 303 -13.33 9.33 21.89
N LYS A 304 -12.05 8.97 21.72
CA LYS A 304 -11.36 8.09 22.65
C LYS A 304 -9.87 8.43 22.68
N GLU A 305 -9.34 8.50 23.89
CA GLU A 305 -7.93 8.69 24.17
C GLU A 305 -7.33 7.39 24.71
N ASN A 306 -6.13 7.09 24.20
CA ASN A 306 -5.21 6.11 24.76
C ASN A 306 -3.96 6.84 25.22
N LEU A 307 -3.52 6.53 26.44
CA LEU A 307 -2.31 7.11 27.02
C LEU A 307 -1.12 6.19 26.78
N GLY A 308 0.03 6.77 26.48
CA GLY A 308 1.30 6.09 26.34
C GLY A 308 1.31 5.00 25.27
N CYS A 309 0.86 5.32 24.05
CA CYS A 309 0.89 4.37 22.93
C CYS A 309 2.35 3.92 22.63
N VAL A 310 2.51 2.69 22.17
CA VAL A 310 3.85 2.11 21.96
C VAL A 310 4.58 2.75 20.77
N ASP A 311 5.91 2.65 20.78
CA ASP A 311 6.82 3.23 19.80
C ASP A 311 6.90 2.42 18.49
N GLU A 312 6.87 1.09 18.58
CA GLU A 312 6.94 0.20 17.42
C GLU A 312 5.76 0.38 16.46
N GLU A 313 5.93 0.01 15.18
CA GLU A 313 4.85 0.10 14.19
C GLU A 313 3.74 -0.93 14.45
N HIS A 314 2.59 -0.45 14.91
CA HIS A 314 1.48 -1.30 15.35
C HIS A 314 0.12 -0.76 14.91
N TRP A 315 -0.89 -1.63 15.04
CA TRP A 315 -2.30 -1.24 14.97
C TRP A 315 -2.74 -0.88 16.38
N GLU A 316 -3.03 0.41 16.61
CA GLU A 316 -3.53 0.89 17.89
C GLU A 316 -5.05 0.79 17.92
N GLU A 317 -5.59 0.15 18.96
CA GLU A 317 -7.03 -0.03 19.18
C GLU A 317 -7.58 0.99 20.16
N PHE A 318 -8.59 1.74 19.73
CA PHE A 318 -9.31 2.69 20.54
C PHE A 318 -10.73 2.18 20.79
N THR A 319 -10.97 1.55 21.94
CA THR A 319 -12.30 1.05 22.31
C THR A 319 -13.28 2.20 22.59
N LEU A 320 -14.35 2.25 21.80
CA LEU A 320 -15.42 3.25 21.86
C LEU A 320 -16.61 2.75 22.69
N SER A 321 -17.63 3.60 22.88
CA SER A 321 -18.79 3.29 23.72
C SER A 321 -19.94 2.61 22.97
N GLY A 322 -19.78 2.34 21.66
CA GLY A 322 -20.83 1.75 20.83
C GLY A 322 -21.78 2.79 20.24
N GLU A 323 -21.30 4.00 19.98
CA GLU A 323 -22.06 5.10 19.40
C GLU A 323 -22.72 4.68 18.08
N ALA A 324 -24.00 5.00 17.89
CA ALA A 324 -24.75 4.54 16.73
C ALA A 324 -24.40 5.36 15.48
N LEU A 325 -23.88 4.68 14.45
CA LEU A 325 -23.66 5.26 13.13
C LEU A 325 -24.83 4.94 12.21
N THR A 326 -25.29 5.94 11.48
CA THR A 326 -26.43 5.84 10.56
C THR A 326 -25.95 5.42 9.17
N GLY A 327 -26.58 4.40 8.58
CA GLY A 327 -26.28 3.99 7.22
C GLY A 327 -26.58 5.09 6.19
N GLY A 328 -25.70 5.26 5.21
CA GLY A 328 -25.80 6.29 4.17
C GLY A 328 -25.29 7.68 4.58
N VAL A 329 -24.75 7.82 5.80
CA VAL A 329 -24.12 9.06 6.29
C VAL A 329 -22.60 8.97 6.13
N ASP A 330 -21.98 10.07 5.74
CA ASP A 330 -20.51 10.19 5.69
C ASP A 330 -19.96 10.52 7.07
N TYR A 331 -18.99 9.72 7.52
CA TYR A 331 -18.26 9.97 8.78
C TYR A 331 -16.77 10.14 8.51
N ILE A 332 -16.13 11.04 9.25
CA ILE A 332 -14.70 11.26 9.21
C ILE A 332 -14.07 10.48 10.35
N LEU A 333 -13.28 9.46 10.01
CA LEU A 333 -12.41 8.78 10.97
C LEU A 333 -11.09 9.55 11.00
N ASN A 334 -10.72 10.08 12.16
CA ASN A 334 -9.54 10.91 12.31
C ASN A 334 -8.83 10.69 13.66
N ILE A 335 -7.56 11.09 13.71
CA ILE A 335 -6.65 10.87 14.83
C ILE A 335 -5.70 12.06 15.00
N MET A 336 -5.26 12.29 16.23
CA MET A 336 -4.20 13.22 16.62
C MET A 336 -3.27 12.57 17.65
N GLY A 337 -2.01 13.01 17.70
CA GLY A 337 -1.05 12.64 18.76
C GLY A 337 -0.70 13.85 19.63
N ASN A 338 -0.19 13.62 20.82
CA ASN A 338 0.27 14.67 21.74
C ASN A 338 1.74 15.01 21.47
N GLU A 339 2.03 16.26 21.14
CA GLU A 339 3.39 16.73 20.88
C GLU A 339 4.22 16.91 22.15
N ASP A 340 3.58 17.11 23.30
CA ASP A 340 4.26 17.32 24.58
C ASP A 340 4.96 16.05 25.09
N ASP A 341 4.54 14.88 24.60
CA ASP A 341 5.12 13.58 24.94
C ASP A 341 6.37 13.24 24.11
N LEU A 342 6.64 14.03 23.07
CA LEU A 342 7.76 13.79 22.17
C LEU A 342 8.95 14.70 22.50
N PRO A 343 10.18 14.16 22.55
CA PRO A 343 11.37 14.97 22.52
C PRO A 343 11.38 15.86 21.30
N LEU A 344 12.07 17.00 21.42
CA LEU A 344 12.38 17.86 20.29
C LEU A 344 12.92 16.99 19.13
N ASP A 345 12.33 17.17 17.96
CA ASP A 345 12.71 16.52 16.71
C ASP A 345 12.27 15.08 16.49
N GLU A 346 11.50 14.54 17.42
CA GLU A 346 10.84 13.25 17.27
C GLU A 346 9.41 13.38 16.76
N THR A 347 8.94 12.32 16.12
CA THR A 347 7.66 12.32 15.41
C THR A 347 6.87 11.08 15.74
N TYR A 348 5.59 11.29 16.04
CA TYR A 348 4.58 10.23 16.02
C TYR A 348 3.85 10.28 14.70
N ARG A 349 3.60 9.14 14.06
CA ARG A 349 3.26 9.07 12.65
C ARG A 349 2.10 8.15 12.37
N ILE A 350 1.36 8.44 11.31
CA ILE A 350 0.31 7.59 10.74
C ILE A 350 0.67 7.12 9.33
N LYS A 351 0.27 5.90 8.98
CA LYS A 351 0.43 5.36 7.63
C LYS A 351 -0.70 5.78 6.68
N PHE A 352 -0.36 6.03 5.42
CA PHE A 352 -1.33 6.36 4.37
C PHE A 352 -0.81 6.02 2.97
N ASP A 353 -1.70 6.05 1.98
CA ASP A 353 -1.38 6.14 0.55
C ASP A 353 -2.06 7.38 -0.06
N THR A 354 -1.44 8.00 -1.06
CA THR A 354 -1.99 9.15 -1.81
C THR A 354 -2.99 8.68 -2.86
N ASP A 355 -3.76 9.63 -3.43
CA ASP A 355 -4.78 9.37 -4.45
C ASP A 355 -5.93 8.53 -3.87
N GLY A 356 -6.33 8.93 -2.66
CA GLY A 356 -7.42 8.29 -1.93
C GLY A 356 -8.76 8.46 -2.64
N ALA A 357 -9.66 7.50 -2.45
CA ALA A 357 -10.98 7.49 -3.10
C ALA A 357 -11.98 8.48 -2.47
N VAL A 358 -11.58 9.17 -1.40
CA VAL A 358 -12.44 10.03 -0.60
C VAL A 358 -11.73 11.31 -0.17
N ALA A 359 -12.53 12.27 0.31
CA ALA A 359 -12.04 13.48 0.93
C ALA A 359 -11.18 13.15 2.16
N SER A 360 -10.05 13.84 2.25
CA SER A 360 -9.13 13.77 3.39
C SER A 360 -9.06 15.11 4.07
N TYR A 361 -8.69 15.09 5.34
CA TYR A 361 -8.69 16.26 6.20
C TYR A 361 -7.36 16.31 6.92
N LEU A 362 -6.76 17.49 6.92
CA LEU A 362 -5.49 17.78 7.57
C LEU A 362 -5.64 19.13 8.25
N TYR A 363 -5.59 19.12 9.57
CA TYR A 363 -5.63 20.33 10.39
C TYR A 363 -4.38 20.39 11.26
N ASP A 364 -3.52 21.38 11.00
CA ASP A 364 -2.41 21.75 11.88
C ASP A 364 -2.20 23.27 11.87
N PRO A 365 -1.66 23.83 12.97
CA PRO A 365 -1.54 23.20 14.29
C PRO A 365 -2.90 23.09 15.00
N CYS A 366 -3.09 22.06 15.81
CA CYS A 366 -4.24 21.91 16.71
C CYS A 366 -3.78 21.63 18.16
N VAL A 367 -4.66 21.85 19.13
CA VAL A 367 -4.35 21.72 20.57
C VAL A 367 -4.82 20.37 21.10
N TYR A 368 -3.89 19.52 21.56
CA TYR A 368 -4.22 18.17 22.03
C TYR A 368 -5.22 18.12 23.19
N GLY A 369 -5.03 18.99 24.18
CA GLY A 369 -5.89 19.08 25.37
C GLY A 369 -7.25 19.72 25.13
N ALA A 370 -7.47 20.36 23.98
CA ALA A 370 -8.69 21.08 23.65
C ALA A 370 -9.01 20.97 22.14
N PRO A 371 -9.32 19.75 21.64
CA PRO A 371 -9.65 19.56 20.24
C PRO A 371 -10.97 20.26 19.87
N ASP A 372 -11.05 20.82 18.67
CA ASP A 372 -12.24 21.55 18.19
C ASP A 372 -13.47 20.62 18.04
N ASP A 373 -14.61 21.09 18.54
CA ASP A 373 -15.95 20.50 18.39
C ASP A 373 -17.04 21.61 18.36
N PRO A 374 -17.79 21.80 17.25
CA PRO A 374 -17.67 21.07 15.99
C PRO A 374 -16.31 21.33 15.32
N TRP A 375 -15.83 20.33 14.57
CA TRP A 375 -14.59 20.48 13.81
C TRP A 375 -14.88 21.20 12.50
N VAL A 376 -14.31 22.39 12.31
CA VAL A 376 -14.54 23.23 11.12
C VAL A 376 -13.31 23.18 10.21
N LEU A 377 -13.42 22.46 9.09
CA LEU A 377 -12.34 22.32 8.13
C LEU A 377 -12.87 21.93 6.74
N ASP A 378 -12.38 22.57 5.70
CA ASP A 378 -12.61 22.10 4.33
C ASP A 378 -11.71 20.89 4.00
N PRO A 379 -12.12 20.00 3.07
CA PRO A 379 -11.27 18.92 2.61
C PRO A 379 -9.92 19.41 2.09
N TRP A 380 -8.87 18.65 2.42
CA TRP A 380 -7.53 18.86 1.88
C TRP A 380 -7.51 18.63 0.36
N VAL A 381 -6.67 19.40 -0.34
CA VAL A 381 -6.55 19.33 -1.81
C VAL A 381 -6.01 17.98 -2.29
N THR A 382 -5.15 17.34 -1.50
CA THR A 382 -4.63 16.00 -1.77
C THR A 382 -5.46 14.97 -1.02
N THR A 383 -5.94 13.94 -1.71
CA THR A 383 -6.64 12.83 -1.06
C THR A 383 -5.65 11.77 -0.58
N TYR A 384 -5.92 11.24 0.61
CA TYR A 384 -5.16 10.23 1.32
C TYR A 384 -6.08 9.13 1.84
N ASP A 385 -5.74 7.88 1.56
CA ASP A 385 -6.29 6.71 2.24
C ASP A 385 -5.46 6.44 3.50
N TYR A 386 -5.85 7.08 4.61
CA TYR A 386 -5.22 6.82 5.91
C TYR A 386 -5.48 5.39 6.36
N SER A 387 -4.49 4.79 7.02
CA SER A 387 -4.60 3.45 7.62
C SER A 387 -5.41 3.52 8.92
N ILE A 388 -6.67 3.91 8.80
CA ILE A 388 -7.66 4.02 9.88
C ILE A 388 -8.91 3.26 9.45
N TYR A 389 -9.49 2.48 10.36
CA TYR A 389 -10.78 1.83 10.14
C TYR A 389 -11.59 1.70 11.42
N CYS A 390 -12.90 1.48 11.28
CA CYS A 390 -13.87 1.35 12.37
C CYS A 390 -14.75 0.11 12.14
#